data_AF-A0A060C7V3-F1
#
_entry.id   AF-A0A060C7V3-F1
#
_cell.length_a   1.000
_cell.length_b   1.000
_cell.length_c   1.000
_cell.angle_alpha   90.00
_cell.angle_beta   90.00
_cell.angle_gamma   90.00
#
_symmetry.space_group_name_H-M   'P 1'
#
loop_
_entity.id
_entity.type
_entity.pdbx_description
1 polymer ?
#
loop_
_entity_poly.entity_id
_entity_poly.type
_entity_poly.pdbx_seq_one_letter_code
_entity_poly.pdbx_strand_id
1 'polypeptide(L)'
;MHDRVAAYKATCDLAMPGGSHHQQRRALEAIKAGLLSSEELVASAKRLARLAIRQEGVLTGVPSANLERCHAVALKAAREGMVLLSNKAVLPLKPTDKIALIGHMAAD
;
A
#
# COMPACT_ATOMS: atom_id res chain seq x y z
N MET A 1 3.85 -7.02 -16.15
CA MET A 1 3.43 -8.44 -16.00
C MET A 1 3.77 -9.17 -17.30
N HIS A 2 4.77 -10.06 -17.27
CA HIS A 2 5.31 -10.69 -18.48
C HIS A 2 4.55 -11.98 -18.88
N ASP A 3 3.95 -12.69 -17.93
CA ASP A 3 3.08 -13.86 -18.18
C ASP A 3 1.70 -13.63 -17.53
N ARG A 4 0.67 -13.52 -18.37
CA ARG A 4 -0.70 -13.28 -17.90
C ARG A 4 -1.38 -14.57 -17.43
N VAL A 5 -1.02 -15.72 -17.98
CA VAL A 5 -1.63 -17.02 -17.63
C VAL A 5 -1.14 -17.47 -16.27
N ALA A 6 0.19 -17.46 -16.07
CA ALA A 6 0.78 -17.79 -14.77
C ALA A 6 0.25 -16.87 -13.66
N ALA A 7 0.02 -15.59 -13.96
CA ALA A 7 -0.57 -14.65 -13.02
C ALA A 7 -1.98 -15.04 -12.54
N TYR A 8 -2.87 -15.45 -13.45
CA TYR A 8 -4.21 -15.91 -13.06
C TYR A 8 -4.14 -17.15 -12.17
N LYS A 9 -3.28 -18.12 -12.52
CA LYS A 9 -3.06 -19.35 -11.74
C LYS A 9 -2.45 -19.06 -10.36
N ALA A 10 -1.59 -18.05 -10.26
CA ALA A 10 -1.02 -17.57 -9.01
C ALA A 10 -1.93 -16.58 -8.25
N THR A 11 -3.19 -16.39 -8.66
CA THR A 11 -4.16 -15.48 -8.03
C THR A 11 -3.77 -13.99 -8.04
N CYS A 12 -2.92 -13.58 -8.98
CA CYS A 12 -2.63 -12.17 -9.24
C CYS A 12 -3.70 -11.57 -10.16
N ASP A 13 -4.82 -11.15 -9.54
CA ASP A 13 -6.04 -10.77 -10.25
C ASP A 13 -5.94 -9.44 -11.02
N LEU A 14 -5.30 -8.44 -10.40
CA LEU A 14 -5.22 -7.08 -10.93
C LEU A 14 -3.84 -6.82 -11.56
N ALA A 15 -3.83 -6.59 -12.88
CA ALA A 15 -2.65 -6.09 -13.57
C ALA A 15 -2.64 -4.55 -13.57
N MET A 16 -1.71 -3.96 -12.81
CA MET A 16 -1.45 -2.52 -12.77
C MET A 16 -0.26 -2.15 -13.68
N PRO A 17 -0.13 -0.89 -14.13
CA PRO A 17 -1.09 0.22 -13.94
C PRO A 17 -2.36 0.10 -14.79
N GLY A 18 -2.45 -0.89 -15.68
CA GLY A 18 -3.54 -1.00 -16.65
C GLY A 18 -3.34 -0.04 -17.83
N GLY A 19 -4.43 0.44 -18.42
CA GLY A 19 -4.41 1.50 -19.45
C GLY A 19 -4.15 1.05 -20.89
N SER A 20 -3.77 -0.21 -21.12
CA SER A 20 -3.69 -0.79 -22.47
C SER A 20 -4.49 -2.08 -22.57
N HIS A 21 -5.02 -2.35 -23.77
CA HIS A 21 -5.73 -3.61 -24.07
C HIS A 21 -4.79 -4.83 -24.18
N HIS A 22 -3.47 -4.65 -24.02
CA HIS A 22 -2.48 -5.71 -24.20
C HIS A 22 -2.74 -6.92 -23.29
N GLN A 23 -3.00 -6.69 -22.00
CA GLN A 23 -3.20 -7.79 -21.04
C GLN A 23 -4.56 -8.50 -21.25
N GLN A 24 -5.58 -7.78 -21.70
CA GLN A 24 -6.88 -8.35 -22.05
C GLN A 24 -6.78 -9.23 -23.29
N ARG A 25 -6.07 -8.78 -24.33
CA ARG A 25 -5.82 -9.57 -25.55
C ARG A 25 -5.07 -10.86 -25.23
N ARG A 26 -4.01 -10.78 -24.41
CA ARG A 26 -3.26 -11.98 -23.99
C ARG A 26 -4.10 -12.97 -23.20
N ALA A 27 -5.01 -12.50 -22.34
CA ALA A 27 -5.94 -13.38 -21.63
C ALA A 27 -6.93 -14.05 -22.61
N LEU A 28 -7.47 -13.31 -23.57
CA LEU A 28 -8.36 -13.84 -24.58
C LEU A 28 -7.67 -14.86 -25.49
N GLU A 29 -6.46 -14.58 -25.94
CA GLU A 29 -5.62 -15.49 -26.73
C GLU A 29 -5.31 -16.77 -25.94
N ALA A 30 -4.98 -16.66 -24.65
CA ALA A 30 -4.76 -17.81 -23.78
C ALA A 30 -6.01 -18.68 -23.61
N ILE A 31 -7.20 -18.08 -23.54
CA ILE A 31 -8.47 -18.83 -23.50
C ILE A 31 -8.71 -19.56 -24.83
N LYS A 32 -8.54 -18.86 -25.96
CA LYS A 32 -8.67 -19.47 -27.30
C LYS A 32 -7.70 -20.63 -27.50
N ALA A 33 -6.50 -20.54 -26.91
CA ALA A 33 -5.47 -21.58 -26.95
C ALA A 33 -5.64 -22.68 -25.88
N GLY A 34 -6.66 -22.61 -25.01
CA GLY A 34 -6.88 -23.58 -23.93
C GLY A 34 -5.86 -23.51 -22.78
N LEU A 35 -5.04 -22.46 -22.71
CA LEU A 35 -4.00 -22.28 -21.67
C LEU A 35 -4.55 -21.66 -20.38
N LEU A 36 -5.70 -20.98 -20.49
CA LEU A 36 -6.47 -20.36 -19.42
C LEU A 36 -7.93 -20.74 -19.58
N SER A 37 -8.59 -21.18 -18.51
CA SER A 37 -10.02 -21.50 -18.54
C SER A 37 -10.88 -20.26 -18.31
N SER A 38 -12.10 -20.29 -18.83
CA SER A 38 -13.09 -19.23 -18.58
C SER A 38 -13.45 -19.14 -17.08
N GLU A 39 -13.46 -20.27 -16.38
CA GLU A 39 -13.72 -20.35 -14.94
C GLU A 39 -12.60 -19.68 -14.14
N GLU A 40 -11.33 -19.86 -14.52
CA GLU A 40 -10.19 -19.18 -13.90
C GLU A 40 -10.30 -17.65 -14.04
N LEU A 41 -10.66 -17.17 -15.24
CA LEU A 41 -10.91 -15.74 -15.49
C LEU A 41 -12.09 -15.21 -14.67
N VAL A 42 -13.22 -15.94 -14.67
CA VAL A 42 -14.43 -15.56 -13.91
C VAL A 42 -14.16 -15.57 -12.41
N ALA A 43 -13.38 -16.52 -11.89
CA ALA A 43 -12.98 -16.56 -10.49
C ALA A 43 -12.15 -15.33 -10.10
N SER A 44 -11.22 -14.92 -10.96
CA SER A 44 -10.45 -13.68 -10.79
C SER A 44 -11.35 -12.45 -10.77
N ALA A 45 -12.25 -12.32 -11.76
CA ALA A 45 -13.22 -11.23 -11.83
C ALA A 45 -14.13 -11.17 -10.59
N LYS A 46 -14.59 -12.33 -10.08
CA LYS A 46 -15.41 -12.41 -8.86
C LYS A 46 -14.66 -11.91 -7.63
N ARG A 47 -13.35 -12.18 -7.48
CA ARG A 47 -12.55 -11.66 -6.36
C ARG A 47 -12.44 -10.12 -6.39
N LEU A 48 -12.20 -9.56 -7.57
CA LEU A 48 -12.16 -8.11 -7.77
C LEU A 48 -13.54 -7.48 -7.55
N ALA A 49 -14.61 -8.08 -8.06
CA ALA A 49 -15.98 -7.59 -7.85
C ALA A 49 -16.35 -7.61 -6.36
N ARG A 50 -16.02 -8.68 -5.63
CA ARG A 50 -16.21 -8.74 -4.17
C ARG A 50 -15.42 -7.66 -3.44
N LEU A 51 -14.19 -7.34 -3.88
CA LEU A 51 -13.44 -6.23 -3.32
C LEU A 51 -14.14 -4.89 -3.59
N ALA A 52 -14.56 -4.64 -4.83
CA ALA A 52 -15.25 -3.41 -5.20
C ALA A 52 -16.56 -3.22 -4.42
N ILE A 53 -17.40 -4.25 -4.34
CA ILE A 53 -18.67 -4.22 -3.57
C ILE A 53 -18.40 -3.97 -2.08
N ARG A 54 -17.37 -4.59 -1.48
CA ARG A 54 -17.00 -4.32 -0.07
C ARG A 54 -16.55 -2.88 0.17
N GLN A 55 -16.11 -2.19 -0.87
CA GLN A 55 -15.67 -0.79 -0.79
C GLN A 55 -16.77 0.18 -1.24
N GLU A 56 -17.93 -0.32 -1.67
CA GLU A 56 -19.04 0.52 -2.09
C GLU A 56 -19.54 1.37 -0.92
N GLY A 57 -19.70 2.67 -1.17
CA GLY A 57 -20.16 3.61 -0.16
C GLY A 57 -19.16 3.94 0.95
N VAL A 58 -17.97 3.32 0.98
CA VAL A 58 -16.95 3.59 2.02
C VAL A 58 -16.55 5.06 2.07
N LEU A 59 -16.56 5.75 0.92
CA LEU A 59 -16.23 7.17 0.82
C LEU A 59 -17.47 8.08 0.82
N THR A 60 -18.68 7.53 0.82
CA THR A 60 -19.91 8.33 0.77
C THR A 60 -20.11 9.06 2.09
N GLY A 61 -20.17 10.39 2.03
CA GLY A 61 -20.34 11.22 3.23
C GLY A 61 -19.11 11.27 4.14
N VAL A 62 -17.97 10.73 3.70
CA VAL A 62 -16.72 10.85 4.46
C VAL A 62 -16.26 12.31 4.39
N PRO A 63 -16.11 13.01 5.53
CA PRO A 63 -15.62 14.38 5.54
C PRO A 63 -14.16 14.42 5.07
N SER A 64 -13.69 15.61 4.71
CA SER A 64 -12.25 15.82 4.49
C SER A 64 -11.45 15.39 5.73
N ALA A 65 -10.21 14.97 5.49
CA ALA A 65 -9.35 14.52 6.57
C ALA A 65 -9.15 15.64 7.61
N ASN A 66 -9.35 15.30 8.89
CA ASN A 66 -8.96 16.19 9.97
C ASN A 66 -7.44 16.11 10.15
N LEU A 67 -6.73 17.09 9.60
CA LEU A 67 -5.27 17.10 9.59
C LEU A 67 -4.66 17.16 10.99
N GLU A 68 -5.27 17.88 11.93
CA GLU A 68 -4.79 17.94 13.32
C GLU A 68 -4.81 16.54 13.96
N ARG A 69 -5.91 15.80 13.76
CA ARG A 69 -6.03 14.42 14.25
C ARG A 69 -5.02 13.50 13.55
N CYS A 70 -4.83 13.64 12.23
CA CYS A 70 -3.83 12.88 11.50
C CYS A 70 -2.41 13.16 12.02
N HIS A 71 -2.06 14.42 12.26
CA HIS A 71 -0.76 14.80 12.83
C HIS A 71 -0.56 14.25 14.24
N ALA A 72 -1.60 14.25 15.09
CA ALA A 72 -1.50 13.66 16.42
C ALA A 72 -1.20 12.15 16.37
N VAL A 73 -1.83 11.41 15.44
CA VAL A 73 -1.54 9.99 15.21
C VAL A 73 -0.13 9.80 14.66
N ALA A 74 0.30 10.61 13.71
CA ALA A 74 1.66 10.55 13.15
C ALA A 74 2.73 10.81 14.21
N LEU A 75 2.53 11.81 15.08
CA LEU A 75 3.43 12.12 16.19
C LEU A 75 3.53 10.95 17.18
N LYS A 76 2.41 10.29 17.48
CA LYS A 76 2.41 9.08 18.32
C LYS A 76 3.23 7.97 17.67
N ALA A 77 2.99 7.68 16.39
CA ALA A 77 3.74 6.67 15.65
C ALA A 77 5.25 6.99 15.60
N ALA A 78 5.63 8.26 15.39
CA ALA A 78 7.01 8.69 15.40
C ALA A 78 7.68 8.47 16.77
N ARG A 79 6.99 8.82 17.87
CA ARG A 79 7.49 8.61 19.24
C ARG A 79 7.68 7.13 19.56
N GLU A 80 6.73 6.29 19.16
CA GLU A 80 6.77 4.83 19.41
C GLU A 80 7.70 4.07 18.44
N GLY A 81 8.04 4.68 17.30
CA GLY A 81 8.94 4.09 16.31
C GLY A 81 10.43 4.33 16.57
N MET A 82 10.80 5.20 17.51
CA MET A 82 12.20 5.45 17.85
C MET A 82 12.79 4.28 18.65
N VAL A 83 13.94 3.76 18.22
CA VAL A 83 14.64 2.68 18.91
C VAL A 83 15.89 3.22 19.61
N LEU A 84 15.94 3.11 20.94
CA LEU A 84 17.10 3.48 21.74
C LEU A 84 18.14 2.35 21.72
N LEU A 85 19.12 2.44 20.81
CA LEU A 85 20.14 1.40 20.61
C LEU A 85 21.18 1.34 21.74
N SER A 86 21.51 2.46 22.36
CA SER A 86 22.48 2.53 23.46
C SER A 86 22.16 3.71 24.38
N ASN A 87 22.33 3.52 25.69
CA ASN A 87 22.20 4.60 26.67
C ASN A 87 23.09 4.34 27.89
N LYS A 88 24.15 5.13 28.06
CA LYS A 88 25.00 5.12 29.26
C LYS A 88 24.55 6.21 30.25
N ALA A 89 23.26 6.22 30.57
CA ALA A 89 22.61 7.23 31.42
C ALA A 89 22.77 8.69 30.93
N VAL A 90 22.85 8.89 29.60
CA VAL A 90 22.96 10.23 28.97
C VAL A 90 21.61 10.81 28.55
N LEU A 91 20.59 9.95 28.41
CA LEU A 91 19.20 10.34 28.16
C LEU A 91 18.31 9.95 29.35
N PRO A 92 17.26 10.73 29.66
CA PRO A 92 16.78 11.92 28.94
C PRO A 92 17.61 13.18 29.24
N LEU A 93 17.66 14.11 28.28
CA LEU A 93 18.23 15.44 28.47
C LEU A 93 17.36 16.29 29.41
N LYS A 94 17.98 17.25 30.09
CA LYS A 94 17.27 18.25 30.88
C LYS A 94 16.95 19.48 30.02
N PRO A 95 15.85 20.19 30.28
CA PRO A 95 15.52 21.43 29.57
C PRO A 95 16.59 22.53 29.67
N THR A 96 17.46 22.46 30.68
CA THR A 96 18.53 23.42 30.93
C THR A 96 19.84 23.08 30.24
N ASP A 97 19.94 21.92 29.59
CA ASP A 97 21.18 21.49 28.94
C ASP A 97 21.46 22.37 27.72
N LYS A 98 22.72 22.79 27.56
CA LYS A 98 23.17 23.48 26.34
C LYS A 98 23.50 22.43 25.29
N ILE A 99 22.74 22.42 24.20
CA ILE A 99 22.83 21.40 23.15
C ILE A 99 23.50 21.99 21.92
N ALA A 100 24.55 21.34 21.41
CA ALA A 100 25.08 21.60 20.07
C ALA A 100 24.44 20.63 19.07
N LEU A 101 23.75 21.17 18.06
CA LEU A 101 23.10 20.38 17.01
C LEU A 101 24.03 20.30 15.79
N ILE A 102 24.39 19.08 15.36
CA ILE A 102 25.35 18.85 14.28
C ILE A 102 24.79 17.79 13.33
N GLY A 103 24.79 18.08 12.03
CA GLY A 103 24.39 17.15 10.97
C GLY A 103 23.46 17.80 9.96
N HIS A 104 23.58 17.42 8.68
CA HIS A 104 22.80 18.01 7.59
C HIS A 104 21.29 17.80 7.72
N MET A 105 20.87 16.66 8.26
CA MET A 105 19.44 16.32 8.45
C MET A 105 18.79 17.07 9.62
N ALA A 106 19.55 17.86 10.37
CA ALA A 106 19.04 18.65 11.48
C ALA A 106 18.66 20.08 11.06
N ALA A 107 18.93 20.46 9.80
CA ALA A 107 18.46 21.69 9.21
C ALA A 107 17.02 21.53 8.68
N ASP A 108 16.26 22.62 8.69
CA ASP A 108 14.91 22.73 8.13
C ASP A 108 14.87 22.47 6.62
#